data_AF-A0A376DLA0-F1
#
_entry.id   AF-A0A376DLA0-F1
#
_cell.length_a   1.000
_cell.length_b   1.000
_cell.length_c   1.000
_cell.angle_alpha   90.00
_cell.angle_beta   90.00
_cell.angle_gamma   90.00
#
_symmetry.space_group_name_H-M   'P 1'
#
loop_
_entity.id
_entity.type
_entity.pdbx_description
1 polymer ?
#
loop_
_entity_poly.entity_id
_entity_poly.type
_entity_poly.pdbx_seq_one_letter_code
_entity_poly.pdbx_strand_id
1 'polypeptide(L)'
;MKTLIKFFTGILALLILQSCIVSGRPNIDFFKQSGHNYKEAKFASFNVPVFLAKPFIKKALREDGESEEVIALIKKISKIKVMTVDNGSKAMLNDYSKYLNNNDFEDWATIKHDGENVNVRVKQNGETIKNMMITVNSDKELVFVDVRGSFTADDISKVINAATDK
;
A
#
# COMPACT_ATOMS: atom_id res chain seq x y z
N MET A 1 -14.16 -34.82 27.04
CA MET A 1 -14.21 -33.37 26.73
C MET A 1 -12.86 -32.68 26.84
N LYS A 2 -12.12 -32.78 27.96
CA LYS A 2 -10.83 -32.06 28.15
C LYS A 2 -9.74 -32.41 27.11
N THR A 3 -9.66 -33.66 26.67
CA THR A 3 -8.71 -34.11 25.63
C THR A 3 -9.08 -33.56 24.25
N LEU A 4 -10.38 -33.54 23.92
CA LEU A 4 -10.90 -32.98 22.67
C LEU A 4 -10.63 -31.48 22.57
N ILE A 5 -10.82 -30.75 23.67
CA ILE A 5 -10.53 -29.32 23.78
C ILE A 5 -9.05 -29.06 23.54
N LYS A 6 -8.14 -29.83 24.17
CA LYS A 6 -6.68 -29.70 23.97
C LYS A 6 -6.26 -29.94 22.52
N PHE A 7 -6.87 -30.92 21.85
CA PHE A 7 -6.65 -31.16 20.42
C PHE A 7 -7.13 -29.97 19.57
N PHE A 8 -8.31 -29.42 19.87
CA PHE A 8 -8.85 -28.27 19.15
C PHE A 8 -7.99 -27.01 19.35
N THR A 9 -7.49 -26.77 20.57
CA THR A 9 -6.58 -25.66 20.86
C THR A 9 -5.24 -25.81 20.15
N GLY A 10 -4.71 -27.04 20.02
CA GLY A 10 -3.49 -27.32 19.28
C GLY A 10 -3.64 -27.07 17.77
N ILE A 11 -4.76 -27.49 17.17
CA ILE A 11 -5.06 -27.24 15.76
C ILE A 11 -5.24 -25.75 15.50
N LEU A 12 -5.94 -25.03 16.38
CA LEU A 12 -6.13 -23.59 16.26
C LEU A 12 -4.79 -22.85 16.33
N ALA A 13 -3.88 -23.24 17.23
CA ALA A 13 -2.53 -22.68 17.34
C ALA A 13 -1.67 -22.93 16.08
N LEU A 14 -1.78 -24.12 15.47
CA LEU A 14 -1.09 -24.46 14.22
C LEU A 14 -1.61 -23.67 13.01
N LEU A 15 -2.90 -23.30 13.00
CA LEU A 15 -3.48 -22.47 11.93
C LEU A 15 -2.99 -21.01 11.98
N ILE A 16 -2.68 -20.48 13.18
CA ILE A 16 -2.18 -19.10 13.32
C ILE A 16 -0.74 -18.97 12.79
N LEU A 17 0.05 -20.04 12.87
CA LEU A 17 1.45 -20.08 12.40
C LEU A 17 1.61 -20.01 10.87
N GLN A 18 0.55 -20.23 10.09
CA GLN A 18 0.58 -20.08 8.63
C GLN A 18 0.54 -18.61 8.16
N SER A 19 0.37 -17.66 9.09
CA SER A 19 0.01 -16.27 8.76
C SER A 19 1.17 -15.37 8.33
N CYS A 20 2.40 -15.88 8.26
CA CYS A 20 3.57 -15.11 7.82
C CYS A 20 4.34 -15.80 6.68
N ILE A 21 3.63 -16.35 5.68
CA ILE A 21 4.28 -16.62 4.39
C ILE A 21 4.46 -15.29 3.67
N VAL A 22 5.62 -14.67 3.87
CA VAL A 22 6.11 -13.60 3.00
C VAL A 22 6.36 -14.24 1.64
N SER A 23 5.49 -13.95 0.68
CA SER A 23 5.68 -14.45 -0.68
C SER A 23 6.65 -13.53 -1.41
N GLY A 24 7.70 -14.10 -2.00
CA GLY A 24 8.54 -13.40 -2.98
C GLY A 24 7.82 -13.12 -4.31
N ARG A 25 6.49 -13.27 -4.36
CA ARG A 25 5.65 -13.01 -5.55
C ARG A 25 4.99 -11.65 -5.42
N PRO A 26 4.95 -10.84 -6.49
CA PRO A 26 4.33 -9.52 -6.42
C PRO A 26 2.82 -9.57 -6.11
N ASN A 27 2.32 -8.66 -5.27
CA ASN A 27 0.90 -8.56 -4.92
C ASN A 27 0.13 -7.44 -5.65
N ILE A 28 0.86 -6.52 -6.28
CA ILE A 28 0.34 -5.41 -7.11
C ILE A 28 0.07 -5.91 -8.53
N ASP A 29 -1.04 -5.46 -9.11
CA ASP A 29 -1.61 -6.02 -10.34
C ASP A 29 -0.65 -5.88 -11.54
N PHE A 30 0.10 -4.77 -11.63
CA PHE A 30 1.17 -4.58 -12.63
C PHE A 30 2.23 -5.69 -12.59
N PHE A 31 2.79 -5.94 -11.41
CA PHE A 31 3.90 -6.89 -11.25
C PHE A 31 3.45 -8.35 -11.30
N LYS A 32 2.15 -8.63 -11.13
CA LYS A 32 1.57 -9.96 -11.39
C LYS A 32 1.42 -10.26 -12.87
N GLN A 33 1.03 -9.26 -13.66
CA GLN A 33 0.75 -9.42 -15.09
C GLN A 33 1.99 -9.26 -15.97
N SER A 34 3.04 -8.62 -15.45
CA SER A 34 4.17 -8.16 -16.25
C SER A 34 4.94 -9.26 -16.98
N GLY A 35 4.97 -10.52 -16.50
CA GLY A 35 5.75 -11.59 -17.14
C GLY A 35 7.24 -11.24 -17.33
N HIS A 36 7.69 -10.13 -16.74
CA HIS A 36 8.99 -9.53 -16.97
C HIS A 36 9.99 -10.14 -15.99
N ASN A 37 10.99 -10.84 -16.54
CA ASN A 37 12.13 -11.36 -15.79
C ASN A 37 13.05 -10.19 -15.41
N TYR A 38 12.70 -9.44 -14.37
CA TYR A 38 13.63 -8.52 -13.71
C TYR A 38 14.62 -9.36 -12.88
N LYS A 39 15.59 -9.99 -13.56
CA LYS A 39 16.45 -11.06 -13.03
C LYS A 39 17.23 -10.70 -11.75
N GLU A 40 17.40 -9.41 -11.47
CA GLU A 40 18.15 -8.91 -10.30
C GLU A 40 17.26 -8.25 -9.25
N ALA A 41 15.99 -7.99 -9.58
CA ALA A 41 15.06 -7.32 -8.68
C ALA A 41 14.50 -8.32 -7.67
N LYS A 42 14.59 -7.99 -6.38
CA LYS A 42 14.00 -8.80 -5.32
C LYS A 42 12.72 -8.14 -4.86
N PHE A 43 11.63 -8.91 -4.85
CA PHE A 43 10.31 -8.43 -4.46
C PHE A 43 9.94 -8.98 -3.10
N ALA A 44 9.54 -8.11 -2.18
CA ALA A 44 8.80 -8.52 -0.99
C ALA A 44 7.40 -7.94 -1.08
N SER A 45 6.37 -8.76 -0.87
CA SER A 45 4.98 -8.36 -1.03
C SER A 45 4.13 -8.92 0.10
N PHE A 46 3.30 -8.07 0.71
CA PHE A 46 2.35 -8.50 1.72
C PHE A 46 1.06 -7.69 1.69
N ASN A 47 -0.06 -8.37 1.94
CA ASN A 47 -1.35 -7.71 2.14
C ASN A 47 -1.44 -7.33 3.62
N VAL A 48 -1.74 -6.07 3.90
CA VAL A 48 -1.86 -5.59 5.28
C VAL A 48 -3.30 -5.82 5.76
N PRO A 49 -3.53 -6.59 6.84
CA PRO A 49 -4.87 -6.73 7.41
C PRO A 49 -5.35 -5.37 7.94
N VAL A 50 -6.25 -4.71 7.20
CA VAL A 50 -6.75 -3.37 7.54
C VAL A 50 -7.41 -3.28 8.92
N PHE A 51 -8.05 -4.35 9.39
CA PHE A 51 -8.60 -4.39 10.76
C PHE A 51 -7.50 -4.21 11.82
N LEU A 52 -6.31 -4.79 11.59
CA LEU A 52 -5.16 -4.63 12.46
C LEU A 52 -4.49 -3.29 12.23
N ALA A 53 -4.31 -2.85 10.98
CA ALA A 53 -3.55 -1.62 10.70
C ALA A 53 -4.30 -0.33 11.06
N LYS A 54 -5.63 -0.27 10.89
CA LYS A 54 -6.41 0.96 11.10
C LYS A 54 -6.22 1.56 12.51
N PRO A 55 -6.29 0.81 13.62
CA PRO A 55 -6.01 1.35 14.95
C PRO A 55 -4.61 1.94 15.10
N PHE A 56 -3.58 1.27 14.56
CA PHE A 56 -2.19 1.75 14.64
C PHE A 56 -1.99 3.03 13.83
N ILE A 57 -2.50 3.09 12.59
CA ILE A 57 -2.40 4.29 11.76
C ILE A 57 -3.11 5.47 12.42
N LYS A 58 -4.33 5.26 12.95
CA LYS A 58 -5.06 6.33 13.66
C LYS A 58 -4.33 6.81 14.91
N LYS A 59 -3.67 5.90 15.62
CA LYS A 59 -2.88 6.24 16.81
C LYS A 59 -1.66 7.09 16.41
N ALA A 60 -0.90 6.67 15.41
CA ALA A 60 0.25 7.41 14.89
C ALA A 60 -0.13 8.82 14.41
N LEU A 61 -1.20 8.94 13.61
CA LEU A 61 -1.68 10.25 13.14
C LEU A 61 -2.09 11.18 14.31
N ARG A 62 -2.66 10.65 15.40
CA ARG A 62 -2.97 11.44 16.59
C ARG A 62 -1.74 11.90 17.34
N GLU A 63 -0.74 11.01 17.45
CA GLU A 63 0.55 11.33 18.08
C GLU A 63 1.31 12.39 17.29
N ASP A 64 1.17 12.38 15.96
CA ASP A 64 1.71 13.39 15.04
C ASP A 64 0.92 14.70 15.02
N GLY A 65 -0.18 14.81 15.77
CA GLY A 65 -1.00 16.02 15.88
C GLY A 65 -1.93 16.28 14.69
N GLU A 66 -2.21 15.27 13.87
CA GLU A 66 -3.10 15.40 12.72
C GLU A 66 -4.55 15.65 13.14
N SER A 67 -5.31 16.34 12.28
CA SER A 67 -6.72 16.62 12.55
C SER A 67 -7.58 15.36 12.58
N GLU A 68 -8.64 15.36 13.41
CA GLU A 68 -9.59 14.23 13.46
C GLU A 68 -10.30 13.99 12.11
N GLU A 69 -10.35 15.02 11.24
CA GLU A 69 -10.84 14.87 9.86
C GLU A 69 -9.94 13.94 9.04
N VAL A 70 -8.62 14.17 9.05
CA VAL A 70 -7.63 13.31 8.36
C VAL A 70 -7.65 11.90 8.97
N ILE A 71 -7.71 11.79 10.29
CA ILE A 71 -7.79 10.51 11.00
C ILE A 71 -9.06 9.72 10.63
N ALA A 72 -10.18 10.41 10.40
CA ALA A 72 -11.43 9.77 9.99
C ALA A 72 -11.34 9.10 8.62
N LEU A 73 -10.49 9.61 7.71
CA LEU A 73 -10.29 9.04 6.36
C LEU A 73 -9.74 7.61 6.40
N ILE A 74 -9.00 7.24 7.45
CA ILE A 74 -8.51 5.87 7.66
C ILE A 74 -9.65 4.85 7.70
N LYS A 75 -10.87 5.26 8.08
CA LYS A 75 -12.06 4.38 8.05
C LYS A 75 -12.42 3.95 6.63
N LYS A 76 -12.21 4.82 5.63
CA LYS A 76 -12.58 4.63 4.21
C LYS A 76 -11.68 3.64 3.46
N ILE A 77 -10.52 3.30 4.03
CA ILE A 77 -9.59 2.31 3.47
C ILE A 77 -10.21 0.90 3.61
N SER A 78 -10.29 0.16 2.50
CA SER A 78 -10.79 -1.21 2.46
C SER A 78 -9.68 -2.24 2.24
N LYS A 79 -8.55 -1.85 1.64
CA LYS A 79 -7.42 -2.73 1.39
C LYS A 79 -6.13 -1.94 1.29
N ILE A 80 -5.05 -2.51 1.81
CA ILE A 80 -3.69 -2.01 1.65
C ILE A 80 -2.83 -3.18 1.19
N LYS A 81 -2.11 -3.01 0.10
CA LYS A 81 -1.02 -3.90 -0.29
C LYS A 81 0.26 -3.10 -0.32
N VAL A 82 1.32 -3.69 0.22
CA VAL A 82 2.67 -3.11 0.16
C VAL A 82 3.54 -4.07 -0.63
N MET A 83 4.39 -3.50 -1.47
CA MET A 83 5.45 -4.21 -2.15
C MET A 83 6.73 -3.38 -2.13
N THR A 84 7.83 -3.98 -1.72
CA THR A 84 9.16 -3.39 -1.85
C THR A 84 9.92 -4.09 -2.97
N VAL A 85 10.79 -3.34 -3.64
CA VAL A 85 11.66 -3.81 -4.70
C VAL A 85 13.08 -3.34 -4.45
N ASP A 86 13.97 -4.29 -4.16
CA ASP A 86 15.40 -4.04 -4.14
C ASP A 86 15.97 -4.14 -5.56
N ASN A 87 16.98 -3.34 -5.87
CA ASN A 87 17.62 -3.28 -7.19
C ASN A 87 16.62 -3.00 -8.33
N GLY A 88 15.63 -2.15 -8.07
CA GLY A 88 14.70 -1.68 -9.09
C GLY A 88 15.42 -0.88 -10.19
N SER A 89 15.12 -1.17 -11.46
CA SER A 89 15.71 -0.45 -12.59
C SER A 89 14.85 0.74 -13.02
N LYS A 90 15.47 1.76 -13.64
CA LYS A 90 14.72 2.87 -14.26
C LYS A 90 13.72 2.39 -15.31
N ALA A 91 14.04 1.30 -16.03
CA ALA A 91 13.14 0.69 -17.00
C ALA A 91 11.86 0.16 -16.33
N MET A 92 11.99 -0.52 -15.17
CA MET A 92 10.85 -0.99 -14.38
C MET A 92 9.94 0.16 -13.94
N LEU A 93 10.51 1.27 -13.44
CA LEU A 93 9.73 2.46 -13.08
C LEU A 93 8.99 3.06 -14.28
N ASN A 94 9.64 3.07 -15.45
CA ASN A 94 9.01 3.56 -16.67
C ASN A 94 7.86 2.65 -17.14
N ASP A 95 8.06 1.34 -17.11
CA ASP A 95 7.01 0.37 -17.45
C ASP A 95 5.83 0.47 -16.49
N TYR A 96 6.11 0.65 -15.19
CA TYR A 96 5.09 0.89 -14.18
C TYR A 96 4.33 2.19 -14.45
N SER A 97 5.03 3.29 -14.72
CA SER A 97 4.41 4.58 -15.07
C SER A 97 3.51 4.46 -16.31
N LYS A 98 3.96 3.74 -17.35
CA LYS A 98 3.17 3.45 -18.55
C LYS A 98 1.92 2.62 -18.22
N TYR A 99 2.05 1.59 -17.38
CA TYR A 99 0.92 0.80 -16.94
C TYR A 99 -0.13 1.68 -16.24
N LEU A 100 0.28 2.56 -15.33
CA LEU A 100 -0.63 3.47 -14.66
C LEU A 100 -1.36 4.37 -15.66
N ASN A 101 -0.64 4.95 -16.62
CA ASN A 101 -1.25 5.79 -17.67
C ASN A 101 -2.26 5.01 -18.53
N ASN A 102 -1.92 3.77 -18.91
CA ASN A 102 -2.78 2.91 -19.73
C ASN A 102 -4.00 2.37 -18.96
N ASN A 103 -4.05 2.56 -17.64
CA ASN A 103 -5.12 2.07 -16.78
C ASN A 103 -5.84 3.23 -16.07
N ASP A 104 -5.86 4.42 -16.65
CA ASP A 104 -6.62 5.58 -16.18
C ASP A 104 -6.26 6.03 -14.75
N PHE A 105 -4.99 5.90 -14.38
CA PHE A 105 -4.50 6.54 -13.16
C PHE A 105 -4.05 7.97 -13.47
N GLU A 106 -4.62 8.91 -12.74
CA GLU A 106 -4.28 10.32 -12.78
C GLU A 106 -3.17 10.65 -11.80
N ASP A 107 -2.23 11.49 -12.20
CA ASP A 107 -1.19 12.02 -11.30
C ASP A 107 -1.78 13.14 -10.43
N TRP A 108 -1.68 12.98 -9.12
CA TRP A 108 -2.34 13.87 -8.16
C TRP A 108 -1.34 14.63 -7.29
N ALA A 109 -0.23 14.00 -6.92
CA ALA A 109 0.84 14.66 -6.18
C ALA A 109 2.19 14.02 -6.44
N THR A 110 3.22 14.87 -6.47
CA THR A 110 4.62 14.45 -6.37
C THR A 110 5.28 15.26 -5.27
N ILE A 111 5.69 14.59 -4.20
CA ILE A 111 6.36 15.17 -3.04
C ILE A 111 7.83 14.75 -3.11
N LYS A 112 8.74 15.72 -2.96
CA LYS A 112 10.19 15.49 -2.99
C LYS A 112 10.80 15.98 -1.70
N HIS A 113 11.47 15.09 -0.97
CA HIS A 113 12.10 15.42 0.29
C HIS A 113 13.36 14.56 0.47
N ASP A 114 14.49 15.20 0.79
CA ASP A 114 15.76 14.52 1.13
C ASP A 114 16.21 13.40 0.16
N GLY A 115 15.99 13.58 -1.14
CA GLY A 115 16.36 12.60 -2.17
C GLY A 115 15.31 11.51 -2.40
N GLU A 116 14.27 11.42 -1.56
CA GLU A 116 13.11 10.58 -1.78
C GLU A 116 12.08 11.28 -2.67
N ASN A 117 11.51 10.53 -3.61
CA ASN A 117 10.41 11.00 -4.46
C ASN A 117 9.17 10.15 -4.19
N VAL A 118 8.13 10.77 -3.64
CA VAL A 118 6.82 10.15 -3.43
C VAL A 118 5.87 10.61 -4.54
N ASN A 119 5.37 9.66 -5.34
CA ASN A 119 4.34 9.93 -6.35
C ASN A 119 3.02 9.28 -5.94
N VAL A 120 1.94 10.05 -5.98
CA VAL A 120 0.58 9.62 -5.67
C VAL A 120 -0.25 9.70 -6.94
N ARG A 121 -0.73 8.55 -7.41
CA ARG A 121 -1.68 8.47 -8.52
C ARG A 121 -2.97 7.83 -8.11
N VAL A 122 -4.10 8.29 -8.64
CA VAL A 122 -5.42 7.77 -8.28
C VAL A 122 -6.18 7.27 -9.48
N LYS A 123 -7.02 6.27 -9.30
CA LYS A 123 -8.00 5.82 -10.29
C LYS A 123 -9.40 6.13 -9.79
N GLN A 124 -10.12 6.92 -10.56
CA GLN A 124 -11.49 7.33 -10.27
C GLN A 124 -12.51 6.40 -10.94
N ASN A 125 -13.72 6.39 -10.37
CA ASN A 125 -14.91 5.84 -11.00
C ASN A 125 -16.07 6.80 -10.69
N GLY A 126 -16.41 7.64 -11.67
CA GLY A 126 -17.25 8.82 -11.45
C GLY A 126 -16.59 9.76 -10.44
N GLU A 127 -17.36 10.22 -9.46
CA GLU A 127 -16.88 11.14 -8.41
C GLU A 127 -16.10 10.46 -7.28
N THR A 128 -15.94 9.12 -7.34
CA THR A 128 -15.29 8.36 -6.28
C THR A 128 -13.93 7.85 -6.70
N ILE A 129 -12.91 8.16 -5.92
CA ILE A 129 -11.59 7.56 -6.01
C ILE A 129 -11.63 6.18 -5.35
N LYS A 130 -11.39 5.13 -6.15
CA LYS A 130 -11.45 3.73 -5.70
C LYS A 130 -10.09 3.14 -5.41
N ASN A 131 -9.06 3.66 -6.05
CA ASN A 131 -7.71 3.16 -5.91
C ASN A 131 -6.70 4.31 -5.88
N MET A 132 -5.70 4.19 -5.02
CA MET A 132 -4.56 5.08 -4.94
C MET A 132 -3.29 4.23 -4.97
N MET A 133 -2.38 4.61 -5.86
CA MET A 133 -1.04 4.05 -5.98
C MET A 133 -0.04 5.07 -5.44
N ILE A 134 0.64 4.72 -4.36
CA ILE A 134 1.73 5.53 -3.80
C ILE A 134 3.03 4.84 -4.14
N THR A 135 3.95 5.57 -4.76
CA THR A 135 5.29 5.07 -5.10
C THR A 135 6.32 5.92 -4.39
N VAL A 136 7.12 5.30 -3.53
CA VAL A 136 8.28 5.92 -2.90
C VAL A 136 9.52 5.41 -3.62
N ASN A 137 10.26 6.33 -4.22
CA ASN A 137 11.51 6.06 -4.91
C ASN A 137 12.66 6.69 -4.14
N SER A 138 13.43 5.84 -3.46
CA SER A 138 14.71 6.18 -2.83
C SER A 138 15.87 5.63 -3.68
N ASP A 139 17.09 6.08 -3.44
CA ASP A 139 18.29 5.68 -4.22
C ASP A 139 18.53 4.16 -4.29
N LYS A 140 18.03 3.38 -3.33
CA LYS A 140 18.32 1.94 -3.20
C LYS A 140 17.08 1.05 -3.15
N GLU A 141 15.94 1.59 -2.74
CA GLU A 141 14.71 0.81 -2.49
C GLU A 141 13.50 1.50 -3.10
N LEU A 142 12.68 0.74 -3.82
CA LEU A 142 11.38 1.19 -4.31
C LEU A 142 10.27 0.59 -3.45
N VAL A 143 9.37 1.43 -2.96
CA VAL A 143 8.18 0.98 -2.24
C VAL A 143 6.94 1.37 -3.02
N PHE A 144 6.06 0.41 -3.21
CA PHE A 144 4.77 0.57 -3.86
C PHE A 144 3.66 0.24 -2.88
N VAL A 145 2.67 1.11 -2.77
CA VAL A 145 1.49 0.91 -1.93
C VAL A 145 0.22 1.03 -2.78
N ASP A 146 -0.56 -0.05 -2.82
CA ASP A 146 -1.90 -0.12 -3.44
C ASP A 146 -2.94 0.05 -2.32
N VAL A 147 -3.53 1.24 -2.24
CA VAL A 147 -4.58 1.59 -1.27
C VAL A 147 -5.92 1.63 -1.98
N ARG A 148 -6.83 0.73 -1.59
CA ARG A 148 -8.21 0.72 -2.06
C ARG A 148 -9.14 1.26 -1.00
N GLY A 149 -10.18 1.94 -1.46
CA GLY A 149 -11.20 2.50 -0.59
C GLY A 149 -12.29 3.20 -1.38
N SER A 150 -13.00 4.10 -0.71
CA SER A 150 -13.99 4.96 -1.34
C SER A 150 -13.74 6.37 -0.83
N PHE A 151 -13.05 7.16 -1.64
CA PHE A 151 -12.64 8.52 -1.28
C PHE A 151 -13.24 9.53 -2.24
N THR A 152 -13.42 10.75 -1.77
CA THR A 152 -13.71 11.92 -2.61
C THR A 152 -12.41 12.64 -2.97
N ALA A 153 -12.47 13.56 -3.92
CA ALA A 153 -11.35 14.45 -4.23
C ALA A 153 -10.88 15.27 -3.01
N ASP A 154 -11.84 15.76 -2.21
CA ASP A 154 -11.58 16.49 -0.96
C ASP A 154 -10.82 15.63 0.05
N ASP A 155 -11.21 14.36 0.22
CA ASP A 155 -10.53 13.43 1.12
C ASP A 155 -9.04 13.31 0.75
N ILE A 156 -8.73 13.13 -0.53
CA ILE A 156 -7.34 12.94 -0.97
C ILE A 156 -6.55 14.25 -0.84
N SER A 157 -7.17 15.39 -1.14
CA SER A 157 -6.55 16.71 -0.98
C SER A 157 -6.14 16.95 0.48
N LYS A 158 -7.01 16.59 1.44
CA LYS A 158 -6.70 16.69 2.88
C LYS A 158 -5.50 15.85 3.29
N VAL A 159 -5.39 14.63 2.77
CA VAL A 159 -4.24 13.74 3.06
C VAL A 159 -2.94 14.30 2.46
N ILE A 160 -2.99 14.80 1.23
CA ILE A 160 -1.80 15.37 0.56
C ILE A 160 -1.31 16.61 1.30
N ASN A 161 -2.21 17.51 1.71
CA ASN A 161 -1.84 18.72 2.44
C ASN A 161 -1.19 18.39 3.79
N ALA A 162 -1.78 17.45 4.54
CA ALA A 162 -1.20 16.97 5.80
C ALA A 162 0.22 16.37 5.63
N ALA A 163 0.52 15.77 4.48
CA ALA A 163 1.84 15.22 4.17
C ALA A 163 2.84 16.25 3.62
N THR A 164 2.37 17.40 3.13
CA THR A 164 3.22 18.44 2.50
C THR A 164 3.59 19.55 3.49
N ASP A 165 2.78 19.79 4.51
CA ASP A 165 3.02 20.82 5.53
C ASP A 165 4.11 20.42 6.57
N LYS A 166 4.77 19.28 6.38
CA LYS A 166 5.89 18.76 7.19
C LYS A 166 7.20 18.86 6.42
#